data_AF-R6XLS2-F1
#
_entry.id   AF-R6XLS2-F1
#
_cell.length_a   1.000
_cell.length_b   1.000
_cell.length_c   1.000
_cell.angle_alpha   90.00
_cell.angle_beta   90.00
_cell.angle_gamma   90.00
#
_symmetry.space_group_name_H-M   'P 1'
#
loop_
_entity.id
_entity.type
_entity.pdbx_description
1 polymer ?
#
loop_
_entity_poly.entity_id
_entity_poly.type
_entity_poly.pdbx_seq_one_letter_code
_entity_poly.pdbx_strand_id
1 'polypeptide(L)'
;MNKEKEIWLKIKPHHHTHLAEIRSDQYNELFEKKSVIQDSDEVKKAKKKIKDEGETIDNILNLIQCLNSQLRYNDSIFYLEKALKTFPENYRLERALAIRYLTANKIEKALFLFKKIFEKTDDKLDITYRIGLAYFYLKQYNFAKENFLISLNLSEKNKEMYIACIYWLLLTNVQLKESINETLNNYHDFFVTHHAGYEYAVRLFLNEPLSDYEEISKSDNLTRVMFLFGLYHFYLYKNDTKKAEETFSLGLKCDEYWASFSGLGFYYLLISNNFLS
;
A
#
# COMPACT_ATOMS: atom_id res chain seq x y z
N MET A 1 -22.89 -5.42 17.40
CA MET A 1 -21.60 -5.25 16.70
C MET A 1 -20.67 -6.36 17.20
N ASN A 2 -19.87 -7.01 16.37
CA ASN A 2 -18.99 -8.09 16.87
C ASN A 2 -17.87 -7.48 17.74
N LYS A 3 -17.44 -8.17 18.82
CA LYS A 3 -16.42 -7.73 19.79
C LYS A 3 -15.11 -7.28 19.11
N GLU A 4 -14.74 -7.95 18.01
CA GLU A 4 -13.61 -7.62 17.15
C GLU A 4 -13.74 -6.24 16.49
N LYS A 5 -14.93 -5.88 15.98
CA LYS A 5 -15.22 -4.57 15.38
C LYS A 5 -15.25 -3.47 16.44
N GLU A 6 -15.71 -3.76 17.65
CA GLU A 6 -15.64 -2.82 18.78
C GLU A 6 -14.20 -2.51 19.19
N ILE A 7 -13.33 -3.52 19.23
CA ILE A 7 -11.89 -3.32 19.48
C ILE A 7 -11.27 -2.51 18.35
N TRP A 8 -11.54 -2.86 17.09
CA TRP A 8 -11.06 -2.10 15.94
C TRP A 8 -11.49 -0.63 15.97
N LEU A 9 -12.75 -0.34 16.29
CA LEU A 9 -13.27 1.03 16.36
C LEU A 9 -12.74 1.82 17.57
N LYS A 10 -12.42 1.14 18.68
CA LYS A 10 -11.71 1.79 19.82
C LYS A 10 -10.28 2.19 19.44
N ILE A 11 -9.64 1.39 18.58
CA ILE A 11 -8.28 1.64 18.10
C ILE A 11 -8.28 2.66 16.95
N LYS A 12 -9.34 2.72 16.13
CA LYS A 12 -9.51 3.67 15.03
C LYS A 12 -10.68 4.65 15.31
N PRO A 13 -10.42 5.83 15.91
CA PRO A 13 -11.49 6.73 16.35
C PRO A 13 -12.20 7.51 15.24
N HIS A 14 -11.79 7.39 13.97
CA HIS A 14 -12.38 8.17 12.87
C HIS A 14 -12.78 7.30 11.67
N HIS A 15 -13.96 7.61 11.12
CA HIS A 15 -14.52 7.00 9.92
C HIS A 15 -15.16 8.09 9.06
N HIS A 16 -14.68 8.27 7.81
CA HIS A 16 -15.33 9.19 6.87
C HIS A 16 -16.69 8.67 6.42
N THR A 17 -17.76 9.35 6.84
CA THR A 17 -19.15 8.97 6.59
C THR A 17 -19.55 9.02 5.12
N HIS A 18 -19.04 9.98 4.34
CA HIS A 18 -19.41 10.15 2.93
C HIS A 18 -18.87 9.04 2.01
N LEU A 19 -17.69 8.47 2.32
CA LEU A 19 -17.11 7.39 1.51
C LEU A 19 -17.66 6.00 1.88
N ALA A 20 -18.19 5.86 3.09
CA ALA A 20 -18.68 4.58 3.63
C ALA A 20 -19.89 4.00 2.86
N GLU A 21 -20.57 4.80 2.05
CA GLU A 21 -21.72 4.36 1.24
C GLU A 21 -21.32 3.79 -0.12
N ILE A 22 -20.16 4.20 -0.65
CA ILE A 22 -19.72 3.88 -2.01
C ILE A 22 -18.42 3.05 -2.05
N ARG A 23 -17.67 3.01 -0.95
CA ARG A 23 -16.40 2.30 -0.82
C ARG A 23 -16.39 1.38 0.39
N SER A 24 -15.80 0.20 0.24
CA SER A 24 -15.63 -0.75 1.33
C SER A 24 -14.66 -0.17 2.35
N ASP A 25 -14.97 -0.38 3.63
CA ASP A 25 -14.12 0.09 4.72
C ASP A 25 -12.92 -0.85 4.92
N GLN A 26 -11.83 -0.31 5.47
CA GLN A 26 -10.61 -1.07 5.74
C GLN A 26 -10.84 -2.27 6.67
N TYR A 27 -11.81 -2.22 7.58
CA TYR A 27 -12.05 -3.33 8.51
C TYR A 27 -12.60 -4.54 7.76
N ASN A 28 -13.55 -4.34 6.85
CA ASN A 28 -14.08 -5.44 6.07
C ASN A 28 -13.01 -6.05 5.16
N GLU A 29 -12.17 -5.20 4.55
CA GLU A 29 -11.15 -5.67 3.62
C GLU A 29 -9.97 -6.38 4.30
N LEU A 30 -9.50 -5.90 5.45
CA LEU A 30 -8.38 -6.48 6.18
C LEU A 30 -8.76 -7.76 6.98
N PHE A 31 -10.04 -7.91 7.35
CA PHE A 31 -10.55 -9.05 8.15
C PHE A 31 -11.52 -9.95 7.37
N GLU A 32 -11.47 -9.89 6.04
CA GLU A 32 -12.24 -10.74 5.11
C GLU A 32 -13.75 -10.76 5.41
N LYS A 33 -14.30 -9.63 5.86
CA LYS A 33 -15.75 -9.51 6.06
C LYS A 33 -16.41 -9.15 4.73
N LYS A 34 -17.61 -9.67 4.52
CA LYS A 34 -18.40 -9.35 3.32
C LYS A 34 -18.66 -7.84 3.27
N SER A 35 -18.28 -7.22 2.17
CA SER A 35 -18.59 -5.80 1.93
C SER A 35 -20.10 -5.61 1.87
N VAL A 36 -20.59 -4.57 2.56
CA VAL A 36 -22.02 -4.16 2.53
C VAL A 36 -22.32 -3.22 1.36
N ILE A 37 -21.27 -2.81 0.65
CA ILE A 37 -21.34 -1.87 -0.47
C ILE A 37 -22.03 -2.53 -1.65
N GLN A 38 -23.09 -1.88 -2.13
CA GLN A 38 -23.81 -2.32 -3.32
C GLN A 38 -22.99 -2.06 -4.58
N ASP A 39 -23.27 -2.83 -5.64
CA ASP A 39 -22.66 -2.60 -6.94
C ASP A 39 -22.99 -1.18 -7.44
N SER A 40 -21.96 -0.41 -7.79
CA SER A 40 -22.15 0.82 -8.56
C SER A 40 -22.68 0.52 -9.95
N ASP A 41 -23.11 1.54 -10.69
CA ASP A 41 -23.60 1.35 -12.05
C ASP A 41 -22.48 0.85 -12.99
N GLU A 42 -21.23 1.22 -12.74
CA GLU A 42 -20.06 0.70 -13.43
C GLU A 42 -19.87 -0.80 -13.17
N VAL A 43 -20.02 -1.24 -11.92
CA VAL A 43 -19.94 -2.67 -11.57
C VAL A 43 -21.08 -3.44 -12.22
N LYS A 44 -22.32 -2.92 -12.17
CA LYS A 44 -23.48 -3.55 -12.84
C LYS A 44 -23.25 -3.67 -14.34
N LYS A 45 -22.74 -2.61 -14.99
CA LYS A 45 -22.40 -2.61 -16.42
C LYS A 45 -21.32 -3.63 -16.74
N ALA A 46 -20.25 -3.70 -15.94
CA ALA A 46 -19.17 -4.67 -16.12
C ALA A 46 -19.66 -6.12 -15.97
N LYS A 47 -20.49 -6.41 -14.97
CA LYS A 47 -21.12 -7.73 -14.78
C LYS A 47 -22.06 -8.09 -15.93
N LYS A 48 -22.87 -7.13 -16.39
CA LYS A 48 -23.75 -7.32 -17.56
C LYS A 48 -22.93 -7.61 -18.82
N LYS A 49 -21.83 -6.90 -19.04
CA LYS A 49 -20.93 -7.13 -20.18
C LYS A 49 -20.37 -8.56 -20.18
N ILE A 50 -19.93 -9.07 -19.04
CA ILE A 50 -19.49 -10.47 -18.91
C ILE A 50 -20.62 -11.45 -19.24
N LYS A 51 -21.85 -11.16 -18.82
CA LYS A 51 -23.02 -12.00 -19.11
C LYS A 51 -23.36 -12.02 -20.61
N ASP A 52 -23.31 -10.86 -21.26
CA ASP A 52 -23.75 -10.68 -22.64
C ASP A 52 -22.66 -11.08 -23.65
N GLU A 53 -21.40 -10.79 -23.36
CA GLU A 53 -20.25 -10.98 -24.27
C GLU A 53 -19.29 -12.10 -23.85
N GLY A 54 -19.46 -12.66 -22.65
CA GLY A 54 -18.64 -13.74 -22.11
C GLY A 54 -17.51 -13.29 -21.16
N GLU A 55 -17.00 -14.26 -20.41
CA GLU A 55 -15.86 -14.12 -19.49
C GLU A 55 -14.55 -14.02 -20.27
N THR A 56 -14.24 -12.88 -20.88
CA THR A 56 -12.92 -12.60 -21.46
C THR A 56 -11.98 -11.97 -20.43
N ILE A 57 -10.65 -12.10 -20.61
CA ILE A 57 -9.65 -11.48 -19.72
C ILE A 57 -9.89 -9.97 -19.57
N ASP A 58 -10.20 -9.26 -20.65
CA ASP A 58 -10.42 -7.81 -20.60
C ASP A 58 -11.74 -7.45 -19.89
N ASN A 59 -12.82 -8.22 -20.11
CA ASN A 59 -14.07 -7.99 -19.39
C ASN A 59 -13.92 -8.26 -17.89
N ILE A 60 -13.15 -9.29 -17.52
CA ILE A 60 -12.80 -9.58 -16.13
C ILE A 60 -11.98 -8.44 -15.53
N LEU A 61 -10.89 -8.01 -16.18
CA LEU A 61 -10.05 -6.93 -15.67
C LEU A 61 -10.82 -5.61 -15.53
N ASN A 62 -11.77 -5.32 -16.44
CA ASN A 62 -12.68 -4.19 -16.29
C ASN A 62 -13.56 -4.31 -15.03
N LEU A 63 -14.15 -5.49 -14.78
CA LEU A 63 -14.90 -5.72 -13.53
C LEU A 63 -14.01 -5.51 -12.29
N ILE A 64 -12.78 -6.01 -12.31
CA ILE A 64 -11.81 -5.82 -11.23
C ILE A 64 -11.50 -4.34 -11.00
N GLN A 65 -11.34 -3.55 -12.07
CA GLN A 65 -11.15 -2.11 -11.95
C GLN A 65 -12.35 -1.42 -11.30
N CYS A 66 -13.58 -1.76 -11.70
CA CYS A 66 -14.78 -1.20 -11.09
C CYS A 66 -14.91 -1.58 -9.60
N LEU A 67 -14.69 -2.85 -9.25
CA LEU A 67 -14.70 -3.30 -7.84
C LEU A 67 -13.62 -2.59 -7.01
N ASN A 68 -12.42 -2.41 -7.57
CA ASN A 68 -11.34 -1.69 -6.91
C ASN A 68 -11.65 -0.21 -6.69
N SER A 69 -12.43 0.43 -7.59
CA SER A 69 -12.87 1.82 -7.40
C SER A 69 -13.82 1.99 -6.21
N GLN A 70 -14.55 0.92 -5.87
CA GLN A 70 -15.35 0.79 -4.64
C GLN A 70 -14.53 0.21 -3.47
N LEU A 71 -13.21 0.06 -3.60
CA LEU A 71 -12.32 -0.59 -2.62
C LEU A 71 -12.76 -2.00 -2.19
N ARG A 72 -13.56 -2.71 -3.01
CA ARG A 72 -14.07 -4.06 -2.73
C ARG A 72 -13.03 -5.10 -3.12
N TYR A 73 -11.91 -5.13 -2.41
CA TYR A 73 -10.73 -5.90 -2.78
C TYR A 73 -10.89 -7.41 -2.59
N ASN A 74 -11.63 -7.85 -1.57
CA ASN A 74 -11.96 -9.27 -1.42
C ASN A 74 -12.89 -9.77 -2.53
N ASP A 75 -13.82 -8.95 -3.02
CA ASP A 75 -14.62 -9.31 -4.20
C ASP A 75 -13.75 -9.37 -5.46
N SER A 76 -12.82 -8.43 -5.63
CA SER A 76 -11.84 -8.48 -6.72
C SER A 76 -11.00 -9.77 -6.66
N ILE A 77 -10.54 -10.17 -5.48
CA ILE A 77 -9.81 -11.44 -5.27
C ILE A 77 -10.68 -12.63 -5.71
N PHE A 78 -11.94 -12.68 -5.26
CA PHE A 78 -12.86 -13.77 -5.64
C PHE A 78 -12.99 -13.91 -7.16
N TYR A 79 -13.23 -12.81 -7.88
CA TYR A 79 -13.35 -12.86 -9.34
C TYR A 79 -12.03 -13.18 -10.04
N LEU A 80 -10.88 -12.74 -9.51
CA LEU A 80 -9.56 -13.06 -10.05
C LEU A 80 -9.21 -14.54 -9.85
N GLU A 81 -9.46 -15.09 -8.66
CA GLU A 81 -9.26 -16.53 -8.37
C GLU A 81 -10.15 -17.40 -9.27
N LYS A 82 -11.42 -16.98 -9.48
CA LYS A 82 -12.31 -17.66 -10.43
C LYS A 82 -11.75 -17.60 -11.86
N ALA A 83 -11.34 -16.42 -12.31
CA ALA A 83 -10.82 -16.21 -13.65
C ALA A 83 -9.57 -17.05 -13.94
N LEU A 84 -8.66 -17.19 -12.97
CA LEU A 84 -7.44 -17.99 -13.13
C LEU A 84 -7.69 -19.51 -13.22
N LYS A 85 -8.88 -20.00 -12.84
CA LYS A 85 -9.29 -21.39 -13.12
C LYS A 85 -9.59 -21.60 -14.62
N THR A 86 -10.10 -20.57 -15.29
CA THR A 86 -10.44 -20.58 -16.72
C THR A 86 -9.25 -20.16 -17.59
N PHE A 87 -8.45 -19.21 -17.10
CA PHE A 87 -7.29 -18.62 -17.76
C PHE A 87 -6.03 -18.86 -16.93
N PRO A 88 -5.58 -20.12 -16.80
CA PRO A 88 -4.41 -20.44 -16.02
C PRO A 88 -3.17 -19.72 -16.57
N GLU A 89 -2.28 -19.31 -15.66
CA GLU A 89 -0.99 -18.65 -15.97
C GLU A 89 -1.10 -17.34 -16.77
N ASN A 90 -2.25 -16.68 -16.75
CA ASN A 90 -2.37 -15.36 -17.36
C ASN A 90 -1.69 -14.28 -16.49
N TYR A 91 -0.58 -13.72 -16.98
CA TYR A 91 0.21 -12.70 -16.28
C TYR A 91 -0.62 -11.51 -15.77
N ARG A 92 -1.54 -10.96 -16.59
CA ARG A 92 -2.32 -9.77 -16.20
C ARG A 92 -3.25 -10.09 -15.01
N LEU A 93 -3.89 -11.26 -15.02
CA LEU A 93 -4.74 -11.72 -13.93
C LEU A 93 -3.92 -12.09 -12.68
N GLU A 94 -2.80 -12.80 -12.84
CA GLU A 94 -1.90 -13.13 -11.72
C GLU A 94 -1.36 -11.87 -11.05
N ARG A 95 -0.90 -10.88 -11.84
CA ARG A 95 -0.43 -9.60 -11.32
C ARG A 95 -1.54 -8.84 -10.59
N ALA A 96 -2.73 -8.76 -11.19
CA ALA A 96 -3.87 -8.13 -10.52
C ALA A 96 -4.17 -8.82 -9.17
N LEU A 97 -4.14 -10.16 -9.13
CA LEU A 97 -4.40 -10.93 -7.91
C LEU A 97 -3.32 -10.70 -6.84
N ALA A 98 -2.04 -10.71 -7.21
CA ALA A 98 -0.95 -10.48 -6.27
C ALA A 98 -1.04 -9.10 -5.61
N ILE A 99 -1.36 -8.06 -6.40
CA ILE A 99 -1.57 -6.71 -5.90
C ILE A 99 -2.77 -6.67 -4.93
N ARG A 100 -3.87 -7.36 -5.25
CA ARG A 100 -5.05 -7.38 -4.37
C ARG A 100 -4.81 -8.14 -3.09
N TYR A 101 -4.10 -9.27 -3.14
CA TYR A 101 -3.64 -9.96 -1.93
C TYR A 101 -2.82 -9.04 -1.01
N LEU A 102 -1.92 -8.23 -1.57
CA LEU A 102 -1.15 -7.27 -0.78
C LEU A 102 -2.01 -6.18 -0.15
N THR A 103 -3.12 -5.79 -0.78
CA THR A 103 -4.01 -4.74 -0.26
C THR A 103 -5.00 -5.29 0.78
N ALA A 104 -5.33 -6.57 0.69
CA ALA A 104 -6.31 -7.24 1.56
C ALA A 104 -5.67 -8.06 2.70
N ASN A 105 -4.47 -7.68 3.18
CA ASN A 105 -3.77 -8.37 4.26
C ASN A 105 -3.47 -9.87 4.02
N LYS A 106 -3.31 -10.28 2.75
CA LYS A 106 -2.92 -11.64 2.36
C LYS A 106 -1.48 -11.65 1.88
N ILE A 107 -0.57 -11.13 2.72
CA ILE A 107 0.78 -10.73 2.30
C ILE A 107 1.61 -11.94 1.82
N GLU A 108 1.50 -13.09 2.47
CA GLU A 108 2.22 -14.31 2.08
C GLU A 108 1.75 -14.84 0.72
N LYS A 109 0.43 -14.79 0.47
CA LYS A 109 -0.14 -15.14 -0.85
C LYS A 109 0.33 -14.16 -1.92
N ALA A 110 0.39 -12.87 -1.59
CA ALA A 110 0.91 -11.84 -2.49
C ALA A 110 2.39 -12.13 -2.83
N LEU A 111 3.21 -12.37 -1.82
CA LEU A 111 4.64 -12.64 -1.98
C LEU A 111 4.91 -13.89 -2.82
N PHE A 112 4.18 -14.99 -2.56
CA PHE A 112 4.25 -16.19 -3.38
C PHE A 112 3.96 -15.90 -4.86
N LEU A 113 2.88 -15.16 -5.13
CA LEU A 113 2.48 -14.88 -6.50
C LEU A 113 3.41 -13.89 -7.19
N PHE A 114 3.90 -12.85 -6.49
CA PHE A 114 4.90 -11.93 -7.03
C PHE A 114 6.20 -12.65 -7.40
N LYS A 115 6.67 -13.59 -6.59
CA LYS A 115 7.86 -14.41 -6.92
C LYS A 115 7.63 -15.26 -8.17
N LYS A 116 6.47 -15.90 -8.28
CA LYS A 116 6.11 -16.67 -9.49
C LYS A 116 6.09 -15.77 -10.74
N ILE A 117 5.51 -14.58 -10.62
CA ILE A 117 5.42 -13.60 -11.71
C ILE A 117 6.80 -13.06 -12.09
N PHE A 118 7.66 -12.80 -11.10
CA PHE A 118 9.00 -12.28 -11.29
C PHE A 118 9.81 -13.12 -12.28
N GLU A 119 9.72 -14.46 -12.21
CA GLU A 119 10.43 -15.36 -13.11
C GLU A 119 10.04 -15.21 -14.60
N LYS A 120 8.84 -14.71 -14.89
CA LYS A 120 8.24 -14.72 -16.23
C LYS A 120 8.06 -13.35 -16.86
N THR A 121 8.39 -12.27 -16.15
CA THR A 121 8.07 -10.89 -16.57
C THR A 121 9.30 -10.06 -16.91
N ASP A 122 9.14 -9.18 -17.88
CA ASP A 122 10.10 -8.11 -18.20
C ASP A 122 9.92 -6.87 -17.31
N ASP A 123 8.77 -6.71 -16.66
CA ASP A 123 8.51 -5.63 -15.70
C ASP A 123 9.10 -5.97 -14.32
N LYS A 124 10.43 -6.00 -14.26
CA LYS A 124 11.17 -6.35 -13.05
C LYS A 124 11.01 -5.30 -11.95
N LEU A 125 10.96 -4.01 -12.32
CA LEU A 125 10.94 -2.91 -11.36
C LEU A 125 9.70 -2.93 -10.46
N ASP A 126 8.49 -2.94 -11.03
CA ASP A 126 7.25 -2.91 -10.23
C ASP A 126 7.13 -4.17 -9.36
N ILE A 127 7.49 -5.32 -9.89
CA ILE A 127 7.39 -6.60 -9.16
C ILE A 127 8.40 -6.67 -8.02
N THR A 128 9.67 -6.34 -8.24
CA THR A 128 10.68 -6.35 -7.18
C THR A 128 10.34 -5.34 -6.08
N TYR A 129 9.85 -4.15 -6.45
CA TYR A 129 9.42 -3.15 -5.47
C TYR A 129 8.26 -3.67 -4.60
N ARG A 130 7.28 -4.36 -5.19
CA ARG A 130 6.16 -4.98 -4.45
C ARG A 130 6.59 -6.15 -3.58
N ILE A 131 7.60 -6.92 -3.99
CA ILE A 131 8.23 -7.94 -3.14
C ILE A 131 8.88 -7.27 -1.92
N GLY A 132 9.61 -6.17 -2.12
CA GLY A 132 10.17 -5.36 -1.03
C GLY A 132 9.12 -4.88 -0.05
N LEU A 133 8.00 -4.34 -0.54
CA LEU A 133 6.87 -3.93 0.30
C LEU A 133 6.26 -5.10 1.08
N ALA A 134 6.06 -6.25 0.44
CA ALA A 134 5.54 -7.44 1.11
C ALA A 134 6.45 -7.88 2.26
N TYR A 135 7.77 -7.92 2.04
CA TYR A 135 8.73 -8.23 3.09
C TYR A 135 8.76 -7.17 4.20
N PHE A 136 8.63 -5.90 3.85
CA PHE A 136 8.53 -4.82 4.83
C PHE A 136 7.32 -5.01 5.75
N TYR A 137 6.14 -5.30 5.20
CA TYR A 137 4.93 -5.53 5.99
C TYR A 137 4.99 -6.79 6.85
N LEU A 138 5.74 -7.82 6.41
CA LEU A 138 6.05 -9.01 7.20
C LEU A 138 7.13 -8.76 8.28
N LYS A 139 7.63 -7.52 8.42
CA LYS A 139 8.77 -7.16 9.28
C LYS A 139 10.06 -7.93 8.97
N GLN A 140 10.15 -8.48 7.76
CA GLN A 140 11.32 -9.19 7.27
C GLN A 140 12.27 -8.21 6.59
N TYR A 141 12.78 -7.26 7.37
CA TYR A 141 13.44 -6.06 6.86
C TYR A 141 14.73 -6.33 6.08
N ASN A 142 15.48 -7.40 6.38
CA ASN A 142 16.65 -7.79 5.59
C ASN A 142 16.27 -8.10 4.13
N PHE A 143 15.23 -8.92 3.92
CA PHE A 143 14.75 -9.22 2.57
C PHE A 143 14.10 -8.00 1.90
N ALA A 144 13.44 -7.13 2.67
CA ALA A 144 12.91 -5.87 2.15
C ALA A 144 14.04 -4.98 1.62
N LYS A 145 15.13 -4.82 2.39
CA LYS A 145 16.31 -4.04 2.03
C LYS A 145 16.93 -4.52 0.72
N GLU A 146 17.16 -5.83 0.58
CA GLU A 146 17.69 -6.43 -0.66
C GLU A 146 16.83 -6.08 -1.88
N ASN A 147 15.51 -6.22 -1.77
CA ASN A 147 14.59 -5.95 -2.87
C ASN A 147 14.47 -4.45 -3.20
N PHE A 148 14.51 -3.56 -2.20
CA PHE A 148 14.52 -2.12 -2.44
C PHE A 148 15.83 -1.65 -3.07
N LEU A 149 16.98 -2.25 -2.73
CA LEU A 149 18.25 -1.98 -3.42
C LEU A 149 18.20 -2.39 -4.90
N ILE A 150 17.67 -3.58 -5.21
CA ILE A 150 17.48 -4.01 -6.60
C ILE A 150 16.53 -3.05 -7.33
N SER A 151 15.42 -2.67 -6.71
CA SER A 151 14.43 -1.76 -7.29
C SER A 151 15.02 -0.37 -7.53
N LEU A 152 15.85 0.13 -6.61
CA LEU A 152 16.54 1.41 -6.75
C LEU A 152 17.40 1.42 -8.03
N ASN A 153 18.22 0.39 -8.23
CA ASN A 153 19.06 0.24 -9.43
C ASN A 153 18.23 0.13 -10.72
N LEU A 154 17.07 -0.53 -10.67
CA LEU A 154 16.18 -0.64 -11.84
C LEU A 154 15.43 0.67 -12.14
N SER A 155 15.39 1.61 -11.20
CA SER A 155 14.57 2.83 -11.27
C SER A 155 15.33 4.09 -11.70
N GLU A 156 16.61 4.00 -12.09
CA GLU A 156 17.47 5.15 -12.44
C GLU A 156 16.82 6.18 -13.39
N LYS A 157 15.99 5.72 -14.34
CA LYS A 157 15.32 6.57 -15.34
C LYS A 157 13.88 6.96 -14.95
N ASN A 158 13.37 6.47 -13.84
CA ASN A 158 12.02 6.69 -13.35
C ASN A 158 12.06 7.38 -11.99
N LYS A 159 12.06 8.72 -11.98
CA LYS A 159 12.16 9.55 -10.77
C LYS A 159 11.12 9.22 -9.69
N GLU A 160 9.87 8.95 -10.12
CA GLU A 160 8.77 8.59 -9.22
C GLU A 160 9.06 7.28 -8.49
N MET A 161 9.56 6.27 -9.21
CA MET A 161 9.96 5.00 -8.58
C MET A 161 11.27 5.12 -7.81
N TYR A 162 12.20 5.95 -8.28
CA TYR A 162 13.50 6.17 -7.63
C TYR A 162 13.31 6.74 -6.23
N ILE A 163 12.49 7.80 -6.07
CA ILE A 163 12.21 8.34 -4.74
C ILE A 163 11.44 7.36 -3.85
N ALA A 164 10.53 6.58 -4.42
CA ALA A 164 9.83 5.54 -3.67
C ALA A 164 10.81 4.47 -3.15
N CYS A 165 11.77 4.03 -3.97
CA CYS A 165 12.79 3.07 -3.56
C CYS A 165 13.69 3.64 -2.46
N ILE A 166 14.17 4.88 -2.59
CA ILE A 166 14.94 5.57 -1.53
C ILE A 166 14.14 5.63 -0.24
N TYR A 167 12.89 6.08 -0.33
CA TYR A 167 12.00 6.21 0.83
C TYR A 167 11.83 4.88 1.55
N TRP A 168 11.42 3.81 0.86
CA TRP A 168 11.19 2.53 1.53
C TRP A 168 12.47 1.86 2.02
N LEU A 169 13.58 2.02 1.31
CA LEU A 169 14.91 1.59 1.77
C LEU A 169 15.31 2.34 3.06
N LEU A 170 15.05 3.64 3.12
CA LEU A 170 15.33 4.49 4.28
C LEU A 170 14.52 4.04 5.49
N LEU A 171 13.20 3.84 5.35
CA LEU A 171 12.36 3.30 6.43
C LEU A 171 12.85 1.91 6.87
N THR A 172 13.28 1.07 5.94
CA THR A 172 13.82 -0.26 6.23
C THR A 172 15.10 -0.18 7.07
N ASN A 173 16.04 0.72 6.72
CA ASN A 173 17.27 0.92 7.50
C ASN A 173 16.98 1.48 8.90
N VAL A 174 15.97 2.35 9.05
CA VAL A 174 15.51 2.79 10.37
C VAL A 174 15.02 1.62 11.22
N GLN A 175 14.23 0.72 10.64
CA GLN A 175 13.72 -0.48 11.34
C GLN A 175 14.85 -1.46 11.70
N LEU A 176 15.86 -1.59 10.84
CA LEU A 176 17.07 -2.40 11.09
C LEU A 176 18.04 -1.74 12.08
N LYS A 177 17.86 -0.46 12.42
CA LYS A 177 18.81 0.37 13.19
C LYS A 177 20.19 0.46 12.51
N GLU A 178 20.19 0.47 11.19
CA GLU A 178 21.40 0.60 10.38
C GLU A 178 21.63 2.05 9.94
N SER A 179 22.82 2.32 9.38
CA SER A 179 23.14 3.62 8.82
C SER A 179 22.20 3.96 7.66
N ILE A 180 21.71 5.20 7.65
CA ILE A 180 20.86 5.73 6.57
C ILE A 180 21.67 6.53 5.53
N ASN A 181 22.94 6.83 5.80
CA ASN A 181 23.74 7.76 5.00
C ASN A 181 23.91 7.28 3.56
N GLU A 182 24.14 5.99 3.34
CA GLU A 182 24.26 5.41 2.00
C GLU A 182 22.95 5.58 1.21
N THR A 183 21.81 5.36 1.85
CA THR A 183 20.50 5.59 1.22
C THR A 183 20.28 7.06 0.89
N LEU A 184 20.64 7.97 1.80
CA LEU A 184 20.50 9.41 1.57
C LEU A 184 21.45 9.94 0.48
N ASN A 185 22.64 9.35 0.32
CA ASN A 185 23.58 9.73 -0.74
C ASN A 185 23.04 9.43 -2.16
N ASN A 186 22.06 8.55 -2.29
CA ASN A 186 21.38 8.30 -3.56
C ASN A 186 20.35 9.40 -3.90
N TYR A 187 19.98 10.26 -2.94
CA TYR A 187 19.03 11.32 -3.20
C TYR A 187 19.70 12.51 -3.91
N HIS A 188 19.01 13.01 -4.94
CA HIS A 188 19.37 14.23 -5.66
C HIS A 188 18.09 15.04 -5.90
N ASP A 189 18.20 16.36 -6.02
CA ASP A 189 17.02 17.20 -6.29
C ASP A 189 16.42 16.86 -7.66
N PHE A 190 15.15 16.45 -7.66
CA PHE A 190 14.37 16.23 -8.85
C PHE A 190 12.89 16.51 -8.58
N PHE A 191 12.16 16.89 -9.63
CA PHE A 191 10.72 17.11 -9.53
C PHE A 191 9.97 15.78 -9.56
N VAL A 192 9.15 15.52 -8.54
CA VAL A 192 8.15 14.45 -8.48
C VAL A 192 6.78 15.03 -8.12
N THR A 193 5.73 14.36 -8.57
CA THR A 193 4.34 14.80 -8.37
C THR A 193 3.56 13.78 -7.56
N HIS A 194 3.55 12.52 -7.99
CA HIS A 194 2.74 11.47 -7.37
C HIS A 194 3.33 10.96 -6.05
N HIS A 195 4.64 11.09 -5.86
CA HIS A 195 5.36 10.67 -4.66
C HIS A 195 5.96 11.84 -3.86
N ALA A 196 5.39 13.04 -3.95
CA ALA A 196 5.88 14.21 -3.22
C ALA A 196 5.98 13.96 -1.69
N GLY A 197 5.03 13.23 -1.11
CA GLY A 197 5.08 12.88 0.32
C GLY A 197 6.27 11.97 0.70
N TYR A 198 6.76 11.15 -0.23
CA TYR A 198 7.99 10.38 -0.04
C TYR A 198 9.22 11.28 -0.07
N GLU A 199 9.26 12.21 -1.02
CA GLU A 199 10.34 13.19 -1.13
C GLU A 199 10.44 14.04 0.14
N TYR A 200 9.33 14.59 0.61
CA TYR A 200 9.27 15.40 1.83
C TYR A 200 9.84 14.65 3.04
N ALA A 201 9.46 13.38 3.20
CA ALA A 201 10.00 12.56 4.26
C ALA A 201 11.52 12.34 4.11
N VAL A 202 12.02 12.03 2.91
CA VAL A 202 13.47 11.88 2.66
C VAL A 202 14.23 13.16 3.03
N ARG A 203 13.70 14.33 2.66
CA ARG A 203 14.30 15.63 3.01
C ARG A 203 14.34 15.91 4.52
N LEU A 204 13.36 15.44 5.29
CA LEU A 204 13.46 15.48 6.76
C LEU A 204 14.68 14.72 7.28
N PHE A 205 14.98 13.54 6.71
CA PHE A 205 16.17 12.77 7.09
C PHE A 205 17.48 13.42 6.64
N LEU A 206 17.45 14.29 5.63
CA LEU A 206 18.55 15.20 5.27
C LEU A 206 18.69 16.39 6.24
N ASN A 207 17.85 16.46 7.27
CA ASN A 207 17.77 17.52 8.28
C ASN A 207 17.22 18.84 7.73
N GLU A 208 16.44 18.83 6.64
CA GLU A 208 15.64 19.99 6.26
C GLU A 208 14.51 20.23 7.30
N PRO A 209 14.07 21.49 7.52
CA PRO A 209 13.09 21.81 8.57
C PRO A 209 11.72 21.16 8.34
N LEU A 210 11.13 20.61 9.42
CA LEU A 210 9.78 20.02 9.37
C LEU A 210 8.69 21.01 8.89
N SER A 211 8.83 22.27 9.29
CA SER A 211 7.90 23.36 8.91
C SER A 211 7.69 23.48 7.42
N ASP A 212 8.69 23.10 6.62
CA ASP A 212 8.70 23.32 5.18
C ASP A 212 7.77 22.33 4.47
N TYR A 213 7.51 21.17 5.07
CA TYR A 213 6.68 20.12 4.47
C TYR A 213 5.37 19.87 5.21
N GLU A 214 5.31 20.16 6.52
CA GLU A 214 4.15 19.81 7.32
C GLU A 214 2.86 20.44 6.78
N GLU A 215 2.86 21.75 6.48
CA GLU A 215 1.69 22.43 5.93
C GLU A 215 1.41 22.02 4.48
N ILE A 216 2.45 21.90 3.65
CA ILE A 216 2.31 21.53 2.24
C ILE A 216 1.72 20.12 2.11
N SER A 217 2.13 19.18 2.96
CA SER A 217 1.61 17.81 2.94
C SER A 217 0.09 17.74 3.14
N LYS A 218 -0.53 18.76 3.76
CA LYS A 218 -1.98 18.79 4.03
C LYS A 218 -2.81 19.16 2.80
N SER A 219 -2.21 19.61 1.70
CA SER A 219 -2.94 20.00 0.48
C SER A 219 -3.64 18.83 -0.21
N ASP A 220 -3.15 17.60 0.00
CA ASP A 220 -3.68 16.38 -0.59
C ASP A 220 -3.53 15.20 0.39
N ASN A 221 -4.58 14.40 0.56
CA ASN A 221 -4.61 13.33 1.56
C ASN A 221 -3.66 12.17 1.23
N LEU A 222 -3.38 11.90 -0.05
CA LEU A 222 -2.41 10.88 -0.44
C LEU A 222 -0.97 11.30 -0.07
N THR A 223 -0.61 12.53 -0.42
CA THR A 223 0.67 13.16 -0.05
C THR A 223 0.83 13.16 1.47
N ARG A 224 -0.24 13.53 2.19
CA ARG A 224 -0.26 13.56 3.66
C ARG A 224 0.03 12.19 4.27
N VAL A 225 -0.66 11.13 3.84
CA VAL A 225 -0.47 9.79 4.44
C VAL A 225 0.92 9.22 4.14
N MET A 226 1.46 9.49 2.95
CA MET A 226 2.85 9.15 2.59
C MET A 226 3.85 9.85 3.50
N PHE A 227 3.69 11.17 3.65
CA PHE A 227 4.56 11.99 4.49
C PHE A 227 4.49 11.57 5.97
N LEU A 228 3.29 11.41 6.53
CA LEU A 228 3.09 11.00 7.92
C LEU A 228 3.72 9.64 8.22
N PHE A 229 3.68 8.69 7.29
CA PHE A 229 4.34 7.39 7.48
C PHE A 229 5.87 7.52 7.52
N GLY A 230 6.43 8.45 6.74
CA GLY A 230 7.85 8.78 6.78
C GLY A 230 8.23 9.53 8.06
N LEU A 231 7.43 10.52 8.46
CA LEU A 231 7.60 11.29 9.70
C LEU A 231 7.53 10.40 10.95
N TYR A 232 6.65 9.40 10.95
CA TYR A 232 6.59 8.38 12.00
C TYR A 232 7.94 7.68 12.16
N HIS A 233 8.55 7.20 11.06
CA HIS A 233 9.87 6.57 11.09
C HIS A 233 10.99 7.55 11.40
N PHE A 234 10.88 8.81 10.98
CA PHE A 234 11.83 9.86 11.34
C PHE A 234 11.88 10.05 12.86
N TYR A 235 10.73 10.09 13.54
CA TYR A 235 10.70 10.16 14.99
C TYR A 235 11.22 8.88 15.67
N LEU A 236 10.97 7.69 15.10
CA LEU A 236 11.62 6.47 15.57
C LEU A 236 13.15 6.57 15.46
N TYR A 237 13.67 7.06 14.34
CA TYR A 237 15.10 7.27 14.12
C TYR A 237 15.71 8.27 15.12
N LYS A 238 14.97 9.33 15.47
CA LYS A 238 15.38 10.31 16.50
C LYS A 238 15.14 9.82 17.94
N ASN A 239 14.61 8.61 18.14
CA ASN A 239 14.20 8.05 19.43
C ASN A 239 13.15 8.90 20.18
N ASP A 240 12.31 9.65 19.46
CA ASP A 240 11.20 10.43 20.02
C ASP A 240 9.89 9.61 19.92
N THR A 241 9.72 8.68 20.86
CA THR A 241 8.58 7.74 20.86
C THR A 241 7.24 8.44 20.98
N LYS A 242 7.18 9.52 21.77
CA LYS A 242 5.95 10.31 21.96
C LYS A 242 5.47 10.90 20.64
N LYS A 243 6.36 11.58 19.89
CA LYS A 243 5.99 12.15 18.59
C LYS A 243 5.73 11.08 17.54
N ALA A 244 6.40 9.93 17.61
CA ALA A 244 6.08 8.80 16.75
C ALA A 244 4.64 8.32 16.98
N GLU A 245 4.21 8.11 18.23
CA GLU A 245 2.84 7.70 18.57
C GLU A 245 1.77 8.74 18.17
N GLU A 246 2.06 10.03 18.37
CA GLU A 246 1.20 11.13 17.91
C GLU A 246 1.06 11.12 16.38
N THR A 247 2.17 10.96 15.66
CA THR A 247 2.20 10.89 14.19
C THR A 247 1.48 9.64 13.67
N PHE A 248 1.65 8.50 14.33
CA PHE A 248 0.96 7.26 14.02
C PHE A 248 -0.55 7.43 14.12
N SER A 249 -1.00 8.06 15.20
CA SER A 249 -2.41 8.39 15.43
C SER A 249 -2.96 9.34 14.37
N LEU A 250 -2.17 10.30 13.88
CA LEU A 250 -2.55 11.18 12.77
C LEU A 250 -2.65 10.40 11.44
N GLY A 251 -1.70 9.51 11.16
CA GLY A 251 -1.69 8.70 9.94
C GLY A 251 -2.92 7.80 9.80
N LEU A 252 -3.36 7.19 10.90
CA LEU A 252 -4.59 6.38 10.95
C LEU A 252 -5.88 7.17 10.68
N LYS A 253 -5.84 8.50 10.81
CA LYS A 253 -6.98 9.38 10.47
C LYS A 253 -7.06 9.69 8.98
N CYS A 254 -6.00 9.44 8.20
CA CYS A 254 -6.00 9.61 6.75
C CYS A 254 -6.65 8.38 6.06
N ASP A 255 -7.93 8.12 6.33
CA ASP A 255 -8.59 6.89 5.87
C ASP A 255 -9.14 6.95 4.44
N GLU A 256 -9.07 8.07 3.72
CA GLU A 256 -9.45 8.09 2.29
C GLU A 256 -8.50 7.28 1.40
N TYR A 257 -7.21 7.27 1.76
CA TYR A 257 -6.13 6.60 1.03
C TYR A 257 -5.53 5.45 1.85
N TRP A 258 -6.37 4.79 2.65
CA TRP A 258 -5.96 3.68 3.50
C TRP A 258 -5.30 2.53 2.72
N ALA A 259 -5.68 2.35 1.45
CA ALA A 259 -5.16 1.31 0.56
C ALA A 259 -3.87 1.70 -0.19
N SER A 260 -3.34 2.91 0.03
CA SER A 260 -1.99 3.29 -0.41
C SER A 260 -0.94 2.48 0.34
N PHE A 261 0.29 2.38 -0.16
CA PHE A 261 1.34 1.62 0.52
C PHE A 261 1.63 2.15 1.94
N SER A 262 1.72 3.46 2.12
CA SER A 262 1.91 4.06 3.45
C SER A 262 0.68 3.88 4.35
N GLY A 263 -0.53 3.98 3.79
CA GLY A 263 -1.76 3.68 4.50
C GLY A 263 -1.76 2.23 5.02
N LEU A 264 -1.52 1.26 4.14
CA LEU A 264 -1.39 -0.16 4.49
C LEU A 264 -0.30 -0.37 5.55
N GLY A 265 0.84 0.34 5.43
CA GLY A 265 1.92 0.32 6.42
C GLY A 265 1.43 0.65 7.83
N PHE A 266 0.65 1.72 8.02
CA PHE A 266 0.04 2.04 9.32
C PHE A 266 -0.86 0.92 9.84
N TYR A 267 -1.69 0.33 8.98
CA TYR A 267 -2.60 -0.75 9.40
C TYR A 267 -1.88 -2.05 9.72
N TYR A 268 -0.85 -2.42 8.97
CA TYR A 268 -0.05 -3.61 9.27
C TYR A 268 0.71 -3.47 10.58
N LEU A 269 1.27 -2.28 10.86
CA LEU A 269 1.83 -1.98 12.16
C LEU A 269 0.76 -2.09 13.26
N LEU A 270 -0.42 -1.50 13.06
CA LEU A 270 -1.52 -1.54 14.02
C LEU A 270 -1.97 -2.97 14.35
N ILE A 271 -2.17 -3.80 13.33
CA ILE A 271 -2.56 -5.22 13.47
C ILE A 271 -1.47 -5.97 14.22
N SER A 272 -0.21 -5.80 13.81
CA SER A 272 0.91 -6.51 14.42
C SER A 272 1.13 -6.15 15.90
N ASN A 273 0.78 -4.94 16.31
CA ASN A 273 0.99 -4.46 17.67
C ASN A 273 -0.18 -4.77 18.62
N ASN A 274 -1.41 -4.97 18.11
CA ASN A 274 -2.62 -5.11 18.94
C ASN A 274 -3.36 -6.44 18.78
N PHE A 275 -3.12 -7.19 17.70
CA PHE A 275 -3.86 -8.42 17.40
C PHE A 275 -2.97 -9.67 17.31
N LEU A 276 -1.64 -9.52 17.36
CA LEU A 276 -0.66 -10.61 17.35
C LEU A 276 0.15 -10.71 18.65
N SER A 277 -0.26 -10.01 19.71
CA SER A 277 0.28 -10.15 21.07
C SER A 277 -0.56 -11.10 21.91
#